data_AF-A0A7S2V205-F1
#
_entry.id   AF-A0A7S2V205-F1
#
_cell.length_a   1.000
_cell.length_b   1.000
_cell.length_c   1.000
_cell.angle_alpha   90.00
_cell.angle_beta   90.00
_cell.angle_gamma   90.00
#
_symmetry.space_group_name_H-M   'P 1'
#
loop_
_entity.id
_entity.type
_entity.pdbx_description
1 polymer ?
#
loop_
_entity_poly.entity_id
_entity_poly.type
_entity_poly.pdbx_seq_one_letter_code
_entity_poly.pdbx_strand_id
1 'polypeptide(L)'
;GGGGGADAVLHNARAPSYAFDYLFTPKCTNQKIYNAMLRDIVVATMDGYHGSVFAYGQTSTGKTFTMQGTDAQPGVIPMAIADVFDCISSSEDREFLLRMSYMEIYNEQVIDLLSPTNTRGVQILNDRTGKVVIRNLKEEVVVSEDQVFALIASGEAYRHKARTASNRESSRSHTIFRLTVESRLISDEETVSNMPVRVSTLNLVDLAGSEGQKLSSSTGMRLTEGAFINRSLHTLGKVIMKLSEMAERDQRRAQVA
;
A
#
# COMPACT_ATOMS: atom_id res chain seq x y z
N GLY A 1 -17.62 -5.15 -31.22
CA GLY A 1 -16.37 -4.90 -31.96
C GLY A 1 -15.25 -4.90 -30.96
N GLY A 2 -14.31 -5.83 -31.09
CA GLY A 2 -13.33 -6.18 -30.06
C GLY A 2 -12.29 -5.07 -29.77
N GLY A 3 -12.03 -4.85 -28.48
CA GLY A 3 -10.90 -4.06 -27.99
C GLY A 3 -9.77 -5.00 -27.59
N GLY A 4 -8.72 -5.05 -28.39
CA GLY A 4 -7.51 -5.81 -28.12
C GLY A 4 -6.63 -5.12 -27.09
N GLY A 5 -6.23 -5.84 -26.04
CA GLY A 5 -5.05 -5.52 -25.25
C GLY A 5 -3.82 -5.69 -26.14
N ALA A 6 -3.06 -4.62 -26.32
CA ALA A 6 -1.85 -4.65 -27.13
C ALA A 6 -0.65 -4.83 -26.20
N ASP A 7 -0.01 -6.00 -26.31
CA ASP A 7 1.33 -6.26 -25.76
C ASP A 7 2.32 -5.24 -26.32
N ALA A 8 2.80 -4.32 -25.47
CA ALA A 8 3.75 -3.30 -25.87
C ALA A 8 5.20 -3.84 -25.76
N VAL A 9 5.72 -4.36 -26.87
CA VAL A 9 7.11 -4.84 -26.96
C VAL A 9 8.06 -3.69 -27.34
N LEU A 10 9.02 -3.36 -26.49
CA LEU A 10 10.12 -2.44 -26.82
C LEU A 10 11.15 -3.16 -27.72
N HIS A 11 11.10 -2.92 -29.03
CA HIS A 11 12.12 -3.43 -29.94
C HIS A 11 13.38 -2.58 -29.93
N ASN A 12 14.44 -3.10 -29.32
CA ASN A 12 15.82 -2.69 -29.59
C ASN A 12 16.63 -3.98 -29.75
N ALA A 13 17.21 -4.24 -30.93
CA ALA A 13 17.71 -5.56 -31.37
C ALA A 13 18.88 -6.17 -30.55
N ARG A 14 19.30 -5.51 -29.47
CA ARG A 14 20.29 -5.99 -28.49
C ARG A 14 19.87 -5.79 -27.03
N ALA A 15 18.69 -5.23 -26.76
CA ALA A 15 18.21 -5.01 -25.40
C ALA A 15 17.29 -6.17 -24.98
N PRO A 16 17.37 -6.60 -23.71
CA PRO A 16 16.38 -7.52 -23.16
C PRO A 16 14.97 -6.91 -23.28
N SER A 17 14.02 -7.71 -23.78
CA SER A 17 12.60 -7.35 -23.81
C SER A 17 11.97 -7.68 -22.47
N TYR A 18 11.12 -6.80 -21.97
CA TYR A 18 10.36 -6.99 -20.73
C TYR A 18 8.88 -6.72 -21.01
N ALA A 19 8.00 -7.59 -20.50
CA ALA A 19 6.56 -7.46 -20.58
C ALA A 19 5.99 -7.09 -19.21
N PHE A 20 4.97 -6.23 -19.20
CA PHE A 20 4.26 -5.76 -18.01
C PHE A 20 2.77 -5.61 -18.38
N ASP A 21 1.88 -5.71 -17.39
CA ASP A 21 0.44 -5.50 -17.61
C ASP A 21 0.15 -4.09 -18.16
N TYR A 22 0.89 -3.09 -17.67
CA TYR A 22 0.80 -1.70 -18.11
C TYR A 22 2.18 -1.04 -18.18
N LEU A 23 2.39 -0.19 -19.19
CA LEU A 23 3.57 0.65 -19.34
C LEU A 23 3.17 2.12 -19.41
N PHE A 24 3.60 2.91 -18.43
CA PHE A 24 3.33 4.35 -18.38
C PHE A 24 4.59 5.15 -18.75
N THR A 25 4.41 6.14 -19.62
CA THR A 25 5.49 7.05 -20.05
C THR A 25 5.53 8.30 -19.15
N PRO A 26 6.62 9.10 -19.16
CA PRO A 26 6.68 10.35 -18.38
C PRO A 26 5.58 11.37 -18.69
N LYS A 27 4.83 11.20 -19.79
CA LYS A 27 3.68 12.04 -20.14
C LYS A 27 2.38 11.62 -19.44
N CYS A 28 2.38 10.47 -18.75
CA CYS A 28 1.22 9.96 -18.05
C CYS A 28 1.09 10.61 -16.68
N THR A 29 -0.11 11.07 -16.36
CA THR A 29 -0.44 11.64 -15.05
C THR A 29 -0.72 10.54 -14.03
N ASN A 30 -0.59 10.86 -12.75
CA ASN A 30 -1.01 9.96 -11.67
C ASN A 30 -2.47 9.53 -11.83
N GLN A 31 -3.37 10.43 -12.25
CA GLN A 31 -4.77 10.10 -12.53
C GLN A 31 -4.92 8.98 -13.57
N LYS A 32 -4.14 9.04 -14.66
CA LYS A 32 -4.20 8.01 -15.70
C LYS A 32 -3.70 6.66 -15.18
N ILE A 33 -2.64 6.66 -14.38
CA ILE A 33 -2.11 5.46 -13.73
C ILE A 33 -3.19 4.88 -12.80
N TYR A 34 -3.75 5.71 -11.93
CA TYR A 34 -4.75 5.31 -10.95
C TYR A 34 -6.00 4.68 -11.60
N ASN A 35 -6.57 5.36 -12.60
CA ASN A 35 -7.76 4.87 -13.30
C ASN A 35 -7.52 3.57 -14.06
N ALA A 36 -6.30 3.32 -14.53
CA ALA A 36 -5.98 2.16 -15.36
C ALA A 36 -5.74 0.88 -14.54
N MET A 37 -5.30 0.99 -13.28
CA MET A 37 -4.85 -0.18 -12.51
C MET A 37 -5.23 -0.20 -11.02
N LEU A 38 -5.52 0.94 -10.38
CA LEU A 38 -5.70 0.99 -8.92
C LEU A 38 -7.15 1.16 -8.48
N ARG A 39 -7.97 1.82 -9.29
CA ARG A 39 -9.38 2.04 -8.97
C ARG A 39 -10.12 0.73 -8.67
N ASP A 40 -9.86 -0.31 -9.46
CA ASP A 40 -10.47 -1.63 -9.27
C ASP A 40 -10.07 -2.29 -7.94
N ILE A 41 -8.86 -2.01 -7.45
CA ILE A 41 -8.40 -2.50 -6.13
C ILE A 41 -9.17 -1.82 -5.01
N VAL A 42 -9.47 -0.52 -5.14
CA VAL A 42 -10.28 0.23 -4.18
C VAL A 42 -11.70 -0.30 -4.16
N VAL A 43 -12.33 -0.47 -5.33
CA VAL A 43 -13.68 -1.04 -5.46
C VAL A 43 -13.74 -2.44 -4.85
N ALA A 44 -12.80 -3.33 -5.21
CA ALA A 44 -12.73 -4.66 -4.61
C ALA A 44 -12.54 -4.61 -3.09
N THR A 45 -11.80 -3.61 -2.57
CA THR A 45 -11.68 -3.43 -1.12
C THR A 45 -13.03 -3.08 -0.49
N MET A 46 -13.77 -2.16 -1.09
CA MET A 46 -15.11 -1.79 -0.62
C MET A 46 -16.10 -2.97 -0.67
N ASP A 47 -15.93 -3.89 -1.62
CA ASP A 47 -16.71 -5.12 -1.72
C ASP A 47 -16.36 -6.18 -0.67
N GLY A 48 -15.25 -6.01 0.05
CA GLY A 48 -14.81 -6.89 1.15
C GLY A 48 -13.55 -7.70 0.87
N TYR A 49 -12.79 -7.41 -0.19
CA TYR A 49 -11.51 -8.08 -0.48
C TYR A 49 -10.31 -7.30 0.07
N HIS A 50 -9.23 -7.98 0.44
CA HIS A 50 -8.00 -7.29 0.84
C HIS A 50 -7.25 -6.75 -0.38
N GLY A 51 -6.98 -5.44 -0.40
CA GLY A 51 -6.23 -4.77 -1.45
C GLY A 51 -4.85 -4.33 -0.95
N SER A 52 -3.83 -4.41 -1.81
CA SER A 52 -2.48 -3.88 -1.48
C SER A 52 -1.78 -3.34 -2.71
N VAL A 53 -1.28 -2.12 -2.60
CA VAL A 53 -0.55 -1.40 -3.65
C VAL A 53 0.82 -1.04 -3.12
N PHE A 54 1.86 -1.36 -3.88
CA PHE A 54 3.25 -1.08 -3.52
C PHE A 54 3.90 -0.22 -4.59
N ALA A 55 4.42 0.94 -4.21
CA ALA A 55 5.36 1.69 -5.03
C ALA A 55 6.78 1.21 -4.76
N TYR A 56 7.45 0.69 -5.78
CA TYR A 56 8.80 0.13 -5.70
C TYR A 56 9.74 0.74 -6.75
N GLY A 57 11.02 0.87 -6.40
CA GLY A 57 12.05 1.45 -7.27
C GLY A 57 13.20 2.08 -6.50
N GLN A 58 14.25 2.48 -7.21
CA GLN A 58 15.41 3.17 -6.63
C GLN A 58 15.02 4.51 -5.99
N THR A 59 15.83 5.03 -5.07
CA THR A 59 15.66 6.41 -4.59
C THR A 59 15.56 7.40 -5.75
N SER A 60 14.67 8.39 -5.59
CA SER A 60 14.39 9.45 -6.58
C SER A 60 13.72 9.01 -7.89
N THR A 61 13.16 7.79 -7.97
CA THR A 61 12.41 7.33 -9.16
C THR A 61 10.92 7.71 -9.16
N GLY A 62 10.46 8.49 -8.19
CA GLY A 62 9.07 9.00 -8.15
C GLY A 62 8.07 8.19 -7.32
N LYS A 63 8.50 7.21 -6.49
CA LYS A 63 7.58 6.41 -5.64
C LYS A 63 6.64 7.28 -4.78
N THR A 64 7.20 8.17 -3.96
CA THR A 64 6.43 9.09 -3.11
C THR A 64 5.58 10.05 -3.94
N PHE A 65 6.06 10.49 -5.11
CA PHE A 65 5.27 11.31 -6.03
C PHE A 65 4.09 10.55 -6.63
N THR A 66 4.23 9.27 -6.94
CA THR A 66 3.10 8.44 -7.38
C THR A 66 2.13 8.18 -6.23
N MET A 67 2.63 7.90 -5.03
CA MET A 67 1.79 7.56 -3.87
C MET A 67 1.08 8.77 -3.26
N GLN A 68 1.78 9.85 -2.95
CA GLN A 68 1.20 11.06 -2.34
C GLN A 68 0.85 12.12 -3.38
N GLY A 69 1.72 12.32 -4.37
CA GLY A 69 1.56 13.37 -5.39
C GLY A 69 1.80 14.77 -4.84
N THR A 70 1.17 15.73 -5.50
CA THR A 70 1.16 17.15 -5.13
C THR A 70 -0.26 17.68 -5.19
N ASP A 71 -0.49 18.88 -4.66
CA ASP A 71 -1.82 19.51 -4.72
C ASP A 71 -2.35 19.67 -6.15
N ALA A 72 -1.46 19.89 -7.12
CA ALA A 72 -1.81 20.02 -8.54
C ALA A 72 -1.96 18.67 -9.25
N GLN A 73 -1.28 17.63 -8.77
CA GLN A 73 -1.32 16.29 -9.33
C GLN A 73 -1.39 15.26 -8.19
N PRO A 74 -2.60 14.98 -7.68
CA PRO A 74 -2.77 14.07 -6.55
C PRO A 74 -2.19 12.68 -6.88
N GLY A 75 -1.65 12.03 -5.85
CA GLY A 75 -1.15 10.67 -5.94
C GLY A 75 -2.23 9.63 -5.71
N VAL A 76 -1.80 8.37 -5.66
CA VAL A 76 -2.64 7.21 -5.40
C VAL A 76 -3.42 7.33 -4.10
N ILE A 77 -2.78 7.74 -3.02
CA ILE A 77 -3.41 7.83 -1.69
C ILE A 77 -4.59 8.79 -1.70
N PRO A 78 -4.43 10.08 -2.06
CA PRO A 78 -5.58 11.00 -2.07
C PRO A 78 -6.69 10.58 -3.04
N MET A 79 -6.35 10.04 -4.21
CA MET A 79 -7.37 9.54 -5.15
C MET A 79 -8.11 8.30 -4.61
N ALA A 80 -7.41 7.38 -3.95
CA ALA A 80 -8.02 6.21 -3.33
C ALA A 80 -8.97 6.58 -2.19
N ILE A 81 -8.60 7.59 -1.40
CA ILE A 81 -9.46 8.10 -0.32
C ILE A 81 -10.73 8.73 -0.89
N ALA A 82 -10.62 9.59 -1.91
CA ALA A 82 -11.78 10.14 -2.60
C ALA A 82 -12.71 9.02 -3.13
N ASP A 83 -12.17 8.04 -3.86
CA ASP A 83 -12.97 6.92 -4.37
C ASP A 83 -13.62 6.09 -3.26
N VAL A 84 -12.98 5.90 -2.10
CA VAL A 84 -13.58 5.22 -0.94
C VAL A 84 -14.82 5.98 -0.45
N PHE A 85 -14.72 7.29 -0.27
CA PHE A 85 -15.84 8.10 0.21
C PHE A 85 -16.93 8.24 -0.86
N ASP A 86 -16.57 8.30 -2.14
CA ASP A 86 -17.51 8.21 -3.26
C ASP A 86 -18.27 6.88 -3.24
N CYS A 87 -17.59 5.76 -3.02
CA CYS A 87 -18.23 4.44 -2.88
C CYS A 87 -19.21 4.40 -1.70
N ILE A 88 -18.85 4.98 -0.55
CA ILE A 88 -19.74 5.06 0.62
C ILE A 88 -20.97 5.90 0.29
N SER A 89 -20.79 7.08 -0.28
CA SER A 89 -21.90 7.97 -0.63
C SER A 89 -22.85 7.40 -1.69
N SER A 90 -22.33 6.53 -2.56
CA SER A 90 -23.10 5.86 -3.62
C SER A 90 -23.74 4.54 -3.18
N SER A 91 -23.45 4.06 -1.96
CA SER A 91 -24.00 2.81 -1.44
C SER A 91 -25.23 3.08 -0.59
N GLU A 92 -26.37 2.55 -1.04
CA GLU A 92 -27.67 2.72 -0.37
C GLU A 92 -28.02 1.54 0.55
N ASP A 93 -27.37 0.39 0.36
CA ASP A 93 -27.70 -0.89 0.99
C ASP A 93 -26.72 -1.28 2.12
N ARG A 94 -25.69 -0.46 2.38
CA ARG A 94 -24.63 -0.78 3.34
C ARG A 94 -24.22 0.39 4.20
N GLU A 95 -23.89 0.06 5.45
CA GLU A 95 -23.18 0.95 6.36
C GLU A 95 -21.71 0.56 6.44
N PHE A 96 -20.85 1.57 6.62
CA PHE A 96 -19.40 1.43 6.64
C PHE A 96 -18.82 2.01 7.92
N LEU A 97 -17.82 1.32 8.48
CA LEU A 97 -16.93 1.82 9.51
C LEU A 97 -15.51 1.80 8.98
N LEU A 98 -14.90 2.98 8.87
CA LEU A 98 -13.52 3.14 8.43
C LEU A 98 -12.60 3.35 9.62
N ARG A 99 -11.50 2.61 9.64
CA ARG A 99 -10.40 2.80 10.58
C ARG A 99 -9.08 2.91 9.84
N MET A 100 -8.31 3.96 10.08
CA MET A 100 -7.00 4.13 9.48
C MET A 100 -5.87 3.92 10.47
N SER A 101 -4.77 3.37 9.99
CA SER A 101 -3.48 3.36 10.67
C SER A 101 -2.41 3.85 9.72
N TYR A 102 -1.39 4.52 10.27
CA TYR A 102 -0.26 4.99 9.49
C TYR A 102 1.04 4.63 10.20
N MET A 103 1.91 3.89 9.51
CA MET A 103 3.12 3.34 10.10
C MET A 103 4.32 3.45 9.19
N GLU A 104 5.49 3.50 9.82
CA GLU A 104 6.80 3.49 9.19
C GLU A 104 7.54 2.22 9.60
N ILE A 105 8.17 1.54 8.65
CA ILE A 105 9.14 0.49 8.93
C ILE A 105 10.52 1.07 8.70
N TYR A 106 11.25 1.26 9.80
CA TYR A 106 12.60 1.79 9.80
C TYR A 106 13.51 0.84 10.57
N ASN A 107 14.60 0.39 9.95
CA ASN A 107 15.58 -0.48 10.60
C ASN A 107 14.95 -1.74 11.25
N GLU A 108 14.03 -2.41 10.53
CA GLU A 108 13.24 -3.57 10.98
C GLU A 108 12.32 -3.31 12.19
N GLN A 109 12.12 -2.04 12.58
CA GLN A 109 11.19 -1.64 13.63
C GLN A 109 9.96 -0.98 13.02
N VAL A 110 8.79 -1.39 13.49
CA VAL A 110 7.52 -0.74 13.14
C VAL A 110 7.30 0.43 14.09
N ILE A 111 7.12 1.61 13.52
CA ILE A 111 6.88 2.87 14.21
C ILE A 111 5.47 3.32 13.85
N ASP A 112 4.67 3.59 14.87
CA ASP A 112 3.34 4.16 14.71
C ASP A 112 3.45 5.67 14.48
N LEU A 113 3.03 6.14 13.30
CA LEU A 113 3.07 7.56 12.93
C LEU A 113 1.89 8.35 13.49
N LEU A 114 0.80 7.69 13.92
CA LEU A 114 -0.36 8.32 14.55
C LEU A 114 -0.27 8.36 16.08
N SER A 115 0.64 7.58 16.66
CA SER A 115 0.91 7.54 18.10
C SER A 115 2.40 7.62 18.43
N PRO A 116 3.05 8.77 18.19
CA PRO A 116 4.49 8.93 18.41
C PRO A 116 4.96 8.75 19.86
N THR A 117 4.04 8.87 20.83
CA THR A 117 4.29 8.65 22.26
C THR A 117 4.08 7.19 22.70
N ASN A 118 3.86 6.27 21.77
CA ASN A 118 3.63 4.86 22.10
C ASN A 118 4.89 4.20 22.68
N THR A 119 4.95 4.14 24.01
CA THR A 119 6.07 3.56 24.77
C THR A 119 6.09 2.03 24.75
N ARG A 120 5.01 1.38 24.35
CA ARG A 120 4.90 -0.09 24.34
C ARG A 120 5.51 -0.72 23.09
N GLY A 121 5.73 0.07 22.05
CA GLY A 121 6.17 -0.38 20.73
C GLY A 121 5.11 -1.19 19.99
N VAL A 122 5.13 -1.12 18.66
CA VAL A 122 4.26 -1.92 17.79
C VAL A 122 4.80 -3.34 17.70
N GLN A 123 3.92 -4.34 17.85
CA GLN A 123 4.30 -5.75 17.85
C GLN A 123 3.57 -6.50 16.73
N ILE A 124 4.31 -7.24 15.92
CA ILE A 124 3.76 -8.15 14.92
C ILE A 124 3.69 -9.54 15.55
N LEU A 125 2.47 -10.07 15.69
CA LEU A 125 2.19 -11.39 16.25
C LEU A 125 1.38 -12.22 15.25
N ASN A 126 1.30 -13.53 15.50
CA ASN A 126 0.33 -14.39 14.85
C ASN A 126 -0.75 -14.77 15.85
N ASP A 127 -2.01 -14.75 15.43
CA ASP A 127 -3.09 -15.30 16.22
C ASP A 127 -3.08 -16.85 16.18
N ARG A 128 -4.07 -17.47 16.83
CA ARG A 128 -4.20 -18.94 16.90
C ARG A 128 -4.46 -19.59 15.54
N THR A 129 -4.91 -18.82 14.55
CA THR A 129 -5.17 -19.27 13.17
C THR A 129 -3.96 -19.06 12.26
N GLY A 130 -2.88 -18.46 12.77
CA GLY A 130 -1.71 -18.08 11.98
C GLY A 130 -1.87 -16.75 11.24
N LYS A 131 -2.95 -15.99 11.47
CA LYS A 131 -3.15 -14.67 10.88
C LYS A 131 -2.27 -13.64 11.59
N VAL A 132 -1.61 -12.80 10.80
CA VAL A 132 -0.78 -11.71 11.33
C VAL A 132 -1.66 -10.66 11.99
N VAL A 133 -1.35 -10.33 13.25
CA VAL A 133 -2.01 -9.31 14.06
C VAL A 133 -0.96 -8.29 14.49
N ILE A 134 -1.25 -7.01 14.26
CA ILE A 134 -0.39 -5.91 14.71
C ILE A 134 -0.97 -5.35 16.00
N ARG A 135 -0.26 -5.54 17.12
CA ARG A 135 -0.66 -5.00 18.43
C ARG A 135 0.00 -3.66 18.69
N ASN A 136 -0.71 -2.84 19.47
CA ASN A 136 -0.31 -1.49 19.84
C ASN A 136 -0.10 -0.57 18.62
N LEU A 137 -0.67 -0.89 17.45
CA LEU A 137 -0.78 0.07 16.36
C LEU A 137 -2.11 0.82 16.54
N LYS A 138 -2.05 2.14 16.53
CA LYS A 138 -3.22 2.99 16.67
C LYS A 138 -4.07 2.92 15.40
N GLU A 139 -5.35 2.58 15.58
CA GLU A 139 -6.38 2.66 14.55
C GLU A 139 -7.32 3.82 14.90
N GLU A 140 -7.37 4.84 14.06
CA GLU A 140 -8.25 5.99 14.21
C GLU A 140 -9.50 5.82 13.36
N VAL A 141 -10.68 5.99 13.95
CA VAL A 141 -11.95 6.00 13.22
C VAL A 141 -12.02 7.28 12.39
N VAL A 142 -12.29 7.15 11.10
CA VAL A 142 -12.38 8.28 10.18
C VAL A 142 -13.75 8.38 9.53
N VAL A 143 -14.29 9.60 9.46
CA VAL A 143 -15.64 9.88 8.94
C VAL A 143 -15.64 10.86 7.77
N SER A 144 -14.49 11.42 7.40
CA SER A 144 -14.34 12.29 6.23
C SER A 144 -12.93 12.22 5.63
N GLU A 145 -12.81 12.61 4.37
CA GLU A 145 -11.52 12.74 3.67
C GLU A 145 -10.57 13.69 4.40
N ASP A 146 -11.08 14.85 4.83
CA ASP A 146 -10.30 15.86 5.55
C ASP A 146 -9.66 15.30 6.82
N GLN A 147 -10.38 14.44 7.55
CA GLN A 147 -9.85 13.81 8.75
C GLN A 147 -8.70 12.84 8.41
N VAL A 148 -8.84 12.09 7.31
CA VAL A 148 -7.78 11.20 6.81
C VAL A 148 -6.54 12.01 6.44
N PHE A 149 -6.71 13.10 5.66
CA PHE A 149 -5.59 13.94 5.25
C PHE A 149 -4.92 14.65 6.43
N ALA A 150 -5.69 15.10 7.43
CA ALA A 150 -5.12 15.68 8.65
C ALA A 150 -4.26 14.67 9.43
N LEU A 151 -4.71 13.41 9.51
CA LEU A 151 -3.95 12.34 10.17
C LEU A 151 -2.67 11.98 9.40
N ILE A 152 -2.73 11.91 8.06
CA ILE A 152 -1.55 11.70 7.21
C ILE A 152 -0.56 12.86 7.40
N ALA A 153 -1.02 14.11 7.33
CA ALA A 153 -0.17 15.29 7.51
C ALA A 153 0.49 15.33 8.89
N SER A 154 -0.24 14.98 9.94
CA SER A 154 0.30 14.86 11.31
C SER A 154 1.39 13.78 11.39
N GLY A 155 1.15 12.61 10.78
CA GLY A 155 2.12 11.52 10.73
C GLY A 155 3.39 11.88 9.95
N GLU A 156 3.26 12.55 8.80
CA GLU A 156 4.41 13.06 8.03
C GLU A 156 5.18 14.14 8.78
N ALA A 157 4.50 15.03 9.49
CA ALA A 157 5.15 16.03 10.33
C ALA A 157 5.96 15.36 11.46
N TYR A 158 5.43 14.30 12.08
CA TYR A 158 6.17 13.51 13.06
C TYR A 158 7.39 12.83 12.44
N ARG A 159 7.20 12.14 11.31
CA ARG A 159 8.28 11.48 10.55
C ARG A 159 9.40 12.46 10.20
N HIS A 160 9.04 13.66 9.74
CA HIS A 160 10.00 14.72 9.43
C HIS A 160 10.79 15.19 10.67
N LYS A 161 10.15 15.35 11.82
CA LYS A 161 10.82 15.68 13.10
C LYS A 161 11.74 14.55 13.57
N ALA A 162 11.31 13.28 13.46
CA ALA A 162 12.13 12.13 13.80
C ALA A 162 13.40 12.05 12.92
N ARG A 163 13.29 12.45 11.65
CA ARG A 163 14.42 12.60 10.73
C ARG A 163 15.45 13.61 11.21
N THR A 164 15.04 14.82 11.60
CA THR A 164 16.01 15.86 12.02
C THR A 164 16.67 15.51 13.35
N ALA A 165 15.94 14.88 14.26
CA ALA A 165 16.46 14.46 15.56
C ALA A 165 17.42 13.26 15.49
N SER A 166 17.21 12.32 14.55
CA SER A 166 17.94 11.05 14.46
C SER A 166 18.74 10.86 13.16
N ASN A 167 18.86 11.89 12.32
CA ASN A 167 19.48 11.85 10.99
C ASN A 167 18.93 10.72 10.08
N ARG A 168 17.62 10.43 10.18
CA ARG A 168 16.95 9.40 9.37
C ARG A 168 16.64 9.92 7.98
N GLU A 169 16.91 9.14 6.94
CA GLU A 169 16.57 9.52 5.57
C GLU A 169 15.24 8.89 5.16
N SER A 170 14.29 9.67 4.64
CA SER A 170 12.96 9.14 4.26
C SER A 170 13.02 8.13 3.11
N SER A 171 14.09 8.17 2.29
CA SER A 171 14.37 7.16 1.28
C SER A 171 14.71 5.78 1.85
N ARG A 172 14.97 5.68 3.16
CA ARG A 172 15.47 4.49 3.86
C ARG A 172 14.46 3.83 4.79
N SER A 173 13.23 4.32 4.76
CA SER A 173 12.10 3.82 5.54
C SER A 173 10.94 3.50 4.59
N HIS A 174 10.18 2.45 4.88
CA HIS A 174 8.94 2.16 4.17
C HIS A 174 7.78 2.83 4.92
N THR A 175 6.84 3.45 4.22
CA THR A 175 5.58 3.88 4.84
C THR A 175 4.42 3.03 4.37
N ILE A 176 3.49 2.76 5.28
CA ILE A 176 2.29 1.99 5.02
C ILE A 176 1.11 2.78 5.55
N PHE A 177 0.30 3.30 4.63
CA PHE A 177 -1.05 3.74 4.92
C PHE A 177 -1.97 2.52 4.84
N ARG A 178 -2.71 2.25 5.90
CA ARG A 178 -3.67 1.15 5.94
C ARG A 178 -5.03 1.67 6.33
N LEU A 179 -6.01 1.40 5.47
CA LEU A 179 -7.42 1.61 5.73
C LEU A 179 -8.10 0.25 5.94
N THR A 180 -8.64 0.04 7.13
CA THR A 180 -9.52 -1.08 7.44
C THR A 180 -10.96 -0.63 7.18
N VAL A 181 -11.68 -1.39 6.35
CA VAL A 181 -13.07 -1.13 5.98
C VAL A 181 -13.91 -2.25 6.58
N GLU A 182 -14.87 -1.90 7.41
CA GLU A 182 -15.92 -2.82 7.86
C GLU A 182 -17.23 -2.40 7.21
N SER A 183 -17.96 -3.35 6.62
CA SER A 183 -19.26 -3.07 6.02
C SER A 183 -20.32 -4.09 6.41
N ARG A 184 -21.53 -3.60 6.63
CA ARG A 184 -22.73 -4.40 6.96
C ARG A 184 -23.89 -3.99 6.07
N LEU A 185 -24.78 -4.92 5.76
CA LEU A 185 -26.01 -4.61 5.04
C LEU A 185 -26.96 -3.80 5.94
N ILE A 186 -27.63 -2.82 5.36
CA ILE A 186 -28.73 -2.08 5.98
C ILE A 186 -30.01 -2.90 5.78
N SER A 187 -30.67 -3.25 6.87
CA SER A 187 -31.94 -3.98 6.82
C SER A 187 -32.73 -3.83 8.11
N ASP A 188 -34.05 -3.64 7.97
CA ASP A 188 -34.99 -3.64 9.10
C ASP A 188 -35.38 -5.07 9.55
N GLU A 189 -34.99 -6.09 8.79
CA GLU A 189 -35.28 -7.49 9.10
C GLU A 189 -34.22 -8.07 10.04
N GLU A 190 -34.64 -8.64 11.18
CA GLU A 190 -33.75 -9.31 12.15
C GLU A 190 -32.87 -10.40 11.48
N THR A 191 -33.39 -11.08 10.46
CA THR A 191 -32.67 -12.10 9.67
C THR A 191 -31.45 -11.55 8.94
N VAL A 192 -31.51 -10.32 8.43
CA VAL A 192 -30.41 -9.69 7.70
C VAL A 192 -29.46 -8.96 8.65
N SER A 193 -29.94 -8.53 9.84
CA SER A 193 -29.08 -8.01 10.91
C SER A 193 -28.03 -9.00 11.42
N ASN A 194 -28.30 -10.31 11.26
CA ASN A 194 -27.41 -11.40 11.65
C ASN A 194 -26.42 -11.82 10.54
N MET A 195 -26.42 -11.13 9.39
CA MET A 195 -25.47 -11.39 8.32
C MET A 195 -24.05 -11.00 8.73
N PRO A 196 -23.03 -11.74 8.28
CA PRO A 196 -21.65 -11.49 8.67
C PRO A 196 -21.16 -10.12 8.16
N VAL A 197 -20.52 -9.37 9.06
CA VAL A 197 -19.80 -8.13 8.73
C VAL A 197 -18.63 -8.47 7.80
N ARG A 198 -18.52 -7.76 6.69
CA ARG A 198 -17.35 -7.86 5.81
C ARG A 198 -16.25 -6.98 6.37
N VAL A 199 -15.04 -7.52 6.45
CA VAL A 199 -13.87 -6.78 6.90
C VAL A 199 -12.77 -6.92 5.86
N SER A 200 -12.38 -5.80 5.27
CA SER A 200 -11.31 -5.71 4.30
C SER A 200 -10.26 -4.69 4.71
N THR A 201 -9.14 -4.71 4.01
CA THR A 201 -8.04 -3.78 4.27
C THR A 201 -7.43 -3.33 2.96
N LEU A 202 -7.28 -2.02 2.76
CA LEU A 202 -6.48 -1.42 1.70
C LEU A 202 -5.15 -0.98 2.29
N ASN A 203 -4.05 -1.57 1.81
CA ASN A 203 -2.70 -1.13 2.15
C ASN A 203 -2.08 -0.37 0.98
N LEU A 204 -1.67 0.88 1.21
CA LEU A 204 -0.99 1.72 0.25
C LEU A 204 0.43 1.96 0.76
N VAL A 205 1.40 1.36 0.09
CA VAL A 205 2.78 1.22 0.58
C VAL A 205 3.74 2.01 -0.30
N ASP A 206 4.48 2.94 0.30
CA ASP A 206 5.62 3.62 -0.32
C ASP A 206 6.90 2.99 0.22
N LEU A 207 7.56 2.15 -0.59
CA LEU A 207 8.75 1.43 -0.17
C LEU A 207 9.98 2.34 -0.19
N ALA A 208 10.96 2.02 0.65
CA ALA A 208 12.30 2.60 0.60
C ALA A 208 12.97 2.34 -0.76
N GLY A 209 13.98 3.15 -1.08
CA GLY A 209 14.79 2.99 -2.28
C GLY A 209 15.56 1.68 -2.30
N SER A 210 15.56 1.00 -3.45
CA SER A 210 16.25 -0.28 -3.64
C SER A 210 17.76 -0.15 -3.94
N GLU A 211 18.42 0.95 -3.56
CA GLU A 211 19.84 1.15 -3.90
C GLU A 211 20.74 0.04 -3.33
N GLY A 212 21.61 -0.48 -4.21
CA GLY A 212 22.61 -1.47 -3.84
C GLY A 212 23.75 -0.86 -3.02
N GLN A 213 24.32 -1.66 -2.11
CA GLN A 213 25.42 -1.27 -1.21
C GLN A 213 26.65 -0.64 -1.91
N LYS A 214 26.81 -0.85 -3.23
CA LYS A 214 27.96 -0.36 -4.02
C LYS A 214 28.03 1.16 -4.18
N LEU A 215 26.95 1.91 -3.93
CA LEU A 215 26.91 3.37 -4.04
C LEU A 215 27.18 4.12 -2.72
N SER A 216 27.31 3.40 -1.61
CA SER A 216 27.46 4.01 -0.29
C SER A 216 28.90 3.91 0.20
N SER A 217 29.69 4.97 -0.01
CA SER A 217 30.97 5.23 0.65
C SER A 217 30.79 5.62 2.13
N SER A 218 29.87 4.96 2.84
CA SER A 218 29.46 5.40 4.17
C SER A 218 29.70 4.36 5.25
N THR A 219 30.15 4.84 6.41
CA THR A 219 30.65 4.07 7.55
C THR A 219 29.51 3.49 8.41
N GLY A 220 29.73 2.28 8.94
CA GLY A 220 29.01 1.66 10.06
C GLY A 220 27.48 1.63 9.95
N MET A 221 26.81 2.59 10.59
CA MET A 221 25.35 2.63 10.78
C MET A 221 24.57 2.71 9.46
N ARG A 222 25.14 3.32 8.42
CA ARG A 222 24.53 3.40 7.10
C ARG A 222 24.64 2.10 6.29
N LEU A 223 25.66 1.28 6.57
CA LEU A 223 25.79 -0.06 5.97
C LEU A 223 24.72 -1.00 6.54
N THR A 224 24.47 -0.94 7.85
CA THR A 224 23.43 -1.76 8.50
C THR A 224 22.03 -1.39 8.02
N GLU A 225 21.74 -0.10 7.88
CA GLU A 225 20.46 0.40 7.35
C GLU A 225 20.23 -0.05 5.90
N GLY A 226 21.24 0.09 5.03
CA GLY A 226 21.19 -0.43 3.66
C GLY A 226 21.01 -1.94 3.59
N ALA A 227 21.55 -2.70 4.55
CA ALA A 227 21.35 -4.15 4.62
C ALA A 227 19.89 -4.51 4.96
N PHE A 228 19.24 -3.78 5.87
CA PHE A 228 17.84 -4.03 6.23
C PHE A 228 16.86 -3.65 5.12
N ILE A 229 17.06 -2.51 4.45
CA ILE A 229 16.25 -2.13 3.28
C ILE A 229 16.33 -3.21 2.20
N ASN A 230 17.54 -3.66 1.88
CA ASN A 230 17.74 -4.71 0.89
C ASN A 230 17.16 -6.05 1.35
N ARG A 231 17.21 -6.36 2.64
CA ARG A 231 16.59 -7.58 3.20
C ARG A 231 15.08 -7.55 3.06
N SER A 232 14.42 -6.46 3.44
CA SER A 232 12.96 -6.34 3.37
C SER A 232 12.47 -6.39 1.92
N LEU A 233 13.13 -5.67 1.01
CA LEU A 233 12.80 -5.65 -0.42
C LEU A 233 13.08 -7.00 -1.11
N HIS A 234 14.20 -7.65 -0.80
CA HIS A 234 14.50 -9.00 -1.32
C HIS A 234 13.49 -10.04 -0.84
N THR A 235 13.09 -9.94 0.43
CA THR A 235 12.08 -10.85 1.00
C THR A 235 10.72 -10.62 0.33
N LEU A 236 10.31 -9.36 0.12
CA LEU A 236 9.10 -9.03 -0.62
C LEU A 236 9.13 -9.60 -2.05
N GLY A 237 10.23 -9.41 -2.77
CA GLY A 237 10.41 -9.96 -4.12
C GLY A 237 10.28 -11.49 -4.15
N LYS A 238 10.85 -12.19 -3.16
CA LYS A 238 10.68 -13.66 -3.02
C LYS A 238 9.23 -14.07 -2.77
N VAL A 239 8.49 -13.32 -1.96
CA VAL A 239 7.09 -13.62 -1.67
C VAL A 239 6.24 -13.44 -2.92
N ILE A 240 6.40 -12.32 -3.64
CA ILE A 240 5.68 -12.05 -4.89
C ILE A 240 5.96 -13.13 -5.93
N MET A 241 7.24 -13.51 -6.11
CA MET A 241 7.62 -14.58 -7.05
C MET A 241 6.94 -15.91 -6.70
N LYS A 242 6.96 -16.30 -5.42
CA LYS A 242 6.29 -17.53 -4.97
C LYS A 242 4.78 -17.49 -5.17
N LEU A 243 4.13 -16.35 -4.93
CA LEU A 243 2.68 -16.21 -5.16
C LEU A 243 2.35 -16.33 -6.65
N SER A 244 3.17 -15.75 -7.54
CA SER A 244 3.02 -15.88 -8.99
C SER A 244 3.17 -17.33 -9.45
N GLU A 245 4.19 -18.05 -8.97
CA GLU A 245 4.39 -19.47 -9.27
C GLU A 245 3.22 -20.35 -8.80
N MET A 246 2.62 -20.03 -7.65
CA MET A 246 1.45 -20.75 -7.13
C MET A 246 0.21 -20.50 -7.99
N ALA A 247 -0.05 -19.24 -8.36
CA ALA A 247 -1.18 -18.88 -9.22
C ALA A 247 -1.11 -19.57 -10.60
N GLU A 248 0.07 -19.60 -11.22
CA GLU A 248 0.27 -20.34 -12.47
C GLU A 248 -0.01 -21.84 -12.33
N ARG A 249 0.40 -22.45 -11.20
CA ARG A 249 0.14 -23.88 -10.93
C ARG A 249 -1.34 -24.15 -10.78
N ASP A 250 -2.07 -23.29 -10.09
CA ASP A 250 -3.51 -23.45 -9.87
C ASP A 250 -4.29 -23.27 -11.17
N GLN A 251 -3.90 -22.30 -12.02
CA GLN A 251 -4.46 -22.16 -13.37
C GLN A 251 -4.22 -23.38 -14.25
N ARG A 252 -3.00 -23.94 -14.24
CA ARG A 252 -2.68 -25.16 -14.99
C ARG A 252 -3.47 -26.37 -14.49
N ARG A 253 -3.70 -26.48 -13.17
CA ARG A 253 -4.53 -27.55 -12.60
C ARG A 253 -6.00 -27.43 -13.03
N ALA A 254 -6.53 -26.21 -13.04
CA ALA A 254 -7.91 -25.94 -13.46
C ALA A 254 -8.15 -26.19 -14.97
N GLN A 255 -7.10 -26.14 -15.80
CA GLN A 255 -7.19 -26.45 -17.24
C GLN A 255 -7.08 -27.94 -17.57
N VAL A 256 -6.62 -28.76 -16.63
CA VAL A 256 -6.42 -30.22 -16.80
C VAL A 256 -7.54 -31.03 -16.12
N ALA A 257 -8.37 -30.37 -15.31
CA ALA A 257 -9.58 -30.93 -14.69
C ALA A 257 -10.81 -30.67 -15.58
#